data_AF-A0A1W1E3K3-F1
#
_entry.id   AF-A0A1W1E3K3-F1
#
_cell.length_a   1.000
_cell.length_b   1.000
_cell.length_c   1.000
_cell.angle_alpha   90.00
_cell.angle_beta   90.00
_cell.angle_gamma   90.00
#
_symmetry.space_group_name_H-M   'P 1'
#
loop_
_entity.id
_entity.type
_entity.pdbx_description
1 polymer ?
#
loop_
_entity_poly.entity_id
_entity_poly.type
_entity_poly.pdbx_seq_one_letter_code
_entity_poly.pdbx_strand_id
1 'polypeptide(L)'
;MPCFEINKSKIFPTILIKMIGLPNFIWQLNQLTQGVGRVRIKESMMLSLSLILPPLKEQKIIVKKTKDIETEESDLKQEIAQQQTLLKKLRQQILQEAIEGKLTQDWRKKNPNTEPASELLKRIQAEKQQLIKDKKIKAQKTLPVISENEKPFKLPKSWAWCRLGEVVEKYEAGKSFKCINREIDNSEWGVIKTSAITSAFFKQMEHKYYQKHTPIDASKQIKNGDLIFCRASGTKGYAGKCCLVVGSVKNLLLSDKTPRLTFSCLIEKKYIYFHNESKHTVEYYFSLNTGKSTSMNNITKDQLFENFLPLPPPAEQKAIVAKVEKLLNICDKLQTQITANQTYAEQLMQAVLKAAFTQAEQPI
;
A
#
# COMPACT_ATOMS: atom_id res chain seq x y z
N MET A 1 12.27 -28.23 -26.92
CA MET A 1 13.54 -28.30 -26.18
C MET A 1 14.39 -29.36 -26.85
N PRO A 2 15.62 -29.07 -27.31
CA PRO A 2 16.55 -30.14 -27.66
C PRO A 2 16.81 -30.97 -26.40
N CYS A 3 16.46 -32.24 -26.46
CA CYS A 3 16.62 -33.21 -25.38
C CYS A 3 18.03 -33.81 -25.56
N PHE A 4 19.04 -33.21 -24.94
CA PHE A 4 20.39 -33.76 -25.02
C PHE A 4 20.46 -35.09 -24.26
N GLU A 5 21.00 -36.12 -24.88
CA GLU A 5 21.37 -37.34 -24.17
C GLU A 5 22.66 -37.09 -23.39
N ILE A 6 22.56 -37.13 -22.06
CA ILE A 6 23.69 -36.85 -21.16
C ILE A 6 24.31 -38.17 -20.71
N ASN A 7 25.62 -38.31 -20.87
CA ASN A 7 26.35 -39.43 -20.28
C ASN A 7 26.49 -39.24 -18.75
N LYS A 8 25.54 -39.83 -18.00
CA LYS A 8 25.46 -39.75 -16.53
C LYS A 8 26.66 -40.38 -15.81
N SER A 9 27.50 -41.15 -16.50
CA SER A 9 28.76 -41.67 -15.93
C SER A 9 29.88 -40.62 -15.88
N LYS A 10 29.74 -39.50 -16.62
CA LYS A 10 30.77 -38.46 -16.72
C LYS A 10 30.34 -37.10 -16.14
N ILE A 11 29.05 -36.80 -16.15
CA ILE A 11 28.53 -35.52 -15.65
C ILE A 11 27.16 -35.67 -14.98
N PHE A 12 26.96 -35.01 -13.84
CA PHE A 12 25.63 -34.88 -13.24
C PHE A 12 24.79 -33.87 -14.04
N PRO A 13 23.53 -34.18 -14.40
CA PRO A 13 22.66 -33.26 -15.14
C PRO A 13 22.50 -31.88 -14.49
N THR A 14 22.48 -31.82 -13.16
CA THR A 14 22.40 -30.56 -12.38
C THR A 14 23.63 -29.68 -12.55
N ILE A 15 24.83 -30.28 -12.67
CA ILE A 15 26.07 -29.56 -12.98
C ILE A 15 26.04 -29.02 -14.41
N LEU A 16 25.59 -29.83 -15.39
CA LEU A 16 25.50 -29.37 -16.77
C LEU A 16 24.59 -28.16 -16.91
N ILE A 17 23.40 -28.18 -16.29
CA ILE A 17 22.44 -27.06 -16.30
C ILE A 17 23.06 -25.80 -15.66
N LYS A 18 23.80 -25.95 -14.56
CA LYS A 18 24.46 -24.82 -13.90
C LYS A 18 25.61 -24.25 -14.75
N MET A 19 26.39 -25.11 -15.40
CA MET A 19 27.50 -24.72 -16.28
C MET A 19 27.05 -23.96 -17.52
N ILE A 20 25.98 -24.41 -18.18
CA ILE A 20 25.43 -23.69 -19.34
C ILE A 20 24.80 -22.34 -18.96
N GLY A 21 24.48 -22.14 -17.68
CA GLY A 21 23.99 -20.88 -17.13
C GLY A 21 25.09 -19.90 -16.72
N LEU A 22 26.37 -20.26 -16.80
CA LEU A 22 27.46 -19.39 -16.37
C LEU A 22 27.65 -18.21 -17.31
N PRO A 23 28.03 -17.02 -16.80
CA PRO A 23 28.26 -15.84 -17.62
C PRO A 23 29.23 -16.08 -18.78
N ASN A 24 30.26 -16.90 -18.59
CA ASN A 24 31.22 -17.25 -19.63
C ASN A 24 30.60 -18.09 -20.75
N PHE A 25 29.79 -19.10 -20.41
CA PHE A 25 29.11 -19.93 -21.41
C PHE A 25 28.01 -19.14 -22.14
N ILE A 26 27.26 -18.31 -21.43
CA ILE A 26 26.28 -17.39 -22.00
C ILE A 26 26.96 -16.35 -22.91
N TRP A 27 28.13 -15.84 -22.53
CA TRP A 27 28.93 -14.96 -23.37
C TRP A 27 29.38 -15.65 -24.65
N GLN A 28 29.91 -16.87 -24.56
CA GLN A 28 30.26 -17.68 -25.74
C GLN A 28 29.05 -17.94 -26.64
N LEU A 29 27.90 -18.29 -26.06
CA LEU A 29 26.64 -18.43 -26.80
C LEU A 29 26.25 -17.14 -27.53
N ASN A 30 26.38 -15.99 -26.87
CA ASN A 30 26.06 -14.69 -27.45
C ASN A 30 27.03 -14.27 -28.56
N GLN A 31 28.27 -14.80 -28.61
CA GLN A 31 29.16 -14.59 -29.76
C GLN A 31 28.74 -15.40 -30.99
N LEU A 32 27.97 -16.47 -30.81
CA LEU A 32 27.53 -17.37 -31.86
C LEU A 32 26.14 -17.03 -32.41
N THR A 33 25.45 -16.05 -31.84
CA THR A 33 24.13 -15.61 -32.27
C THR A 33 24.24 -14.66 -33.47
N GLN A 34 23.44 -14.90 -34.52
CA GLN A 34 23.33 -14.02 -35.69
C GLN A 34 21.87 -13.66 -35.98
N GLY A 35 21.64 -12.43 -36.46
CA GLY A 35 20.34 -11.94 -36.96
C GLY A 35 19.60 -10.96 -36.03
N VAL A 36 18.94 -9.95 -36.63
CA VAL A 36 18.30 -8.81 -35.92
C VAL A 36 16.85 -9.11 -35.46
N GLY A 37 16.21 -10.17 -35.99
CA GLY A 37 14.78 -10.47 -35.73
C GLY A 37 14.48 -11.81 -35.04
N ARG A 38 15.09 -12.92 -35.47
CA ARG A 38 15.00 -14.24 -34.83
C ARG A 38 16.40 -14.83 -34.66
N VAL A 39 16.94 -14.66 -33.47
CA VAL A 39 18.23 -15.23 -33.09
C VAL A 39 18.12 -16.77 -33.03
N ARG A 40 18.95 -17.47 -33.80
CA ARG A 40 19.06 -18.93 -33.77
C ARG A 40 20.53 -19.34 -33.69
N ILE A 41 20.80 -20.41 -32.94
CA ILE A 41 22.11 -21.05 -32.85
C ILE A 41 22.02 -22.40 -33.54
N LYS A 42 22.96 -22.69 -34.46
CA LYS A 42 23.05 -24.00 -35.11
C LYS A 42 23.54 -25.04 -34.09
N GLU A 43 22.97 -26.24 -34.14
CA GLU A 43 23.33 -27.34 -33.22
C GLU A 43 24.84 -27.64 -33.24
N SER A 44 25.45 -27.70 -34.43
CA SER A 44 26.89 -27.94 -34.57
C SER A 44 27.76 -26.88 -33.88
N MET A 45 27.32 -25.62 -33.87
CA MET A 45 28.02 -24.52 -33.19
C MET A 45 27.82 -24.58 -31.68
N MET A 46 26.65 -25.04 -31.23
CA MET A 46 26.39 -25.23 -29.80
C MET A 46 27.24 -26.39 -29.23
N LEU A 47 27.36 -27.49 -29.96
CA LEU A 47 28.15 -28.66 -29.53
C LEU A 47 29.66 -28.42 -29.59
N SER A 48 30.13 -27.40 -30.32
CA SER A 48 31.54 -27.00 -30.34
C SER A 48 31.98 -26.13 -29.16
N LEU A 49 31.05 -25.71 -28.29
CA LEU A 49 31.38 -24.90 -27.12
C LEU A 49 32.17 -25.73 -26.09
N SER A 50 33.22 -25.13 -25.53
CA SER A 50 34.04 -25.77 -24.50
C SER A 50 33.36 -25.66 -23.13
N LEU A 51 33.37 -26.77 -22.40
CA LEU A 51 32.86 -26.88 -21.03
C LEU A 51 33.99 -27.35 -20.12
N ILE A 52 34.26 -26.63 -19.04
CA ILE A 52 35.23 -27.04 -18.03
C ILE A 52 34.57 -28.09 -17.13
N LEU A 53 34.86 -29.37 -17.36
CA LEU A 53 34.24 -30.47 -16.62
C LEU A 53 35.07 -30.83 -15.37
N PRO A 54 34.61 -30.55 -14.14
CA PRO A 54 35.31 -30.98 -12.93
C PRO A 54 35.22 -32.51 -12.75
N PRO A 55 36.17 -33.15 -12.02
CA PRO A 55 36.11 -34.56 -11.69
C PRO A 55 34.82 -34.96 -10.96
N LEU A 56 34.35 -36.21 -11.12
CA LEU A 56 33.10 -36.69 -10.49
C LEU A 56 33.06 -36.51 -8.96
N LYS A 57 34.20 -36.61 -8.28
CA LYS A 57 34.30 -36.40 -6.83
C LYS A 57 34.01 -34.94 -6.46
N GLU A 58 34.54 -33.99 -7.21
CA GLU A 58 34.29 -32.56 -7.04
C GLU A 58 32.86 -32.18 -7.45
N GLN A 59 32.36 -32.75 -8.55
CA GLN A 59 30.95 -32.57 -8.94
C GLN A 59 30.00 -32.97 -7.81
N LYS A 60 30.23 -34.11 -7.13
CA LYS A 60 29.42 -34.52 -5.97
C LYS A 60 29.47 -33.49 -4.82
N ILE A 61 30.65 -32.93 -4.54
CA ILE A 61 30.82 -31.91 -3.49
C ILE A 61 30.08 -30.62 -3.87
N ILE A 62 30.21 -30.17 -5.11
CA ILE A 62 29.52 -28.97 -5.63
C ILE A 62 28.01 -29.16 -5.55
N VAL A 63 27.49 -30.30 -6.03
CA VAL A 63 26.05 -30.60 -5.96
C VAL A 63 25.55 -30.59 -4.52
N LYS A 64 26.27 -31.22 -3.60
CA LYS A 64 25.88 -31.25 -2.18
C LYS A 64 25.85 -29.83 -1.60
N LYS A 65 26.97 -29.09 -1.69
CA LYS A 65 27.05 -27.72 -1.15
C LYS A 65 26.00 -26.80 -1.74
N THR A 66 25.78 -26.88 -3.06
CA THR A 66 24.80 -26.03 -3.72
C THR A 66 23.38 -26.36 -3.27
N LYS A 67 23.07 -27.64 -3.07
CA LYS A 67 21.77 -28.05 -2.53
C LYS A 67 21.57 -27.57 -1.09
N ASP A 68 22.62 -27.64 -0.26
CA ASP A 68 22.57 -27.15 1.12
C ASP A 68 22.30 -25.64 1.14
N ILE A 69 23.03 -24.87 0.32
CA ILE A 69 22.85 -23.42 0.14
C ILE A 69 21.45 -23.06 -0.41
N GLU A 70 20.95 -23.80 -1.40
CA GLU A 70 19.60 -23.59 -1.96
C GLU A 70 18.51 -23.86 -0.91
N THR A 71 18.75 -24.81 0.00
CA THR A 71 17.81 -25.10 1.11
C THR A 71 17.80 -23.96 2.12
N GLU A 72 18.98 -23.51 2.56
CA GLU A 72 19.10 -22.35 3.46
C GLU A 72 18.48 -21.08 2.85
N GLU A 73 18.65 -20.86 1.54
CA GLU A 73 18.02 -19.75 0.82
C GLU A 73 16.49 -19.81 0.87
N SER A 74 15.93 -20.99 0.64
CA SER A 74 14.49 -21.21 0.68
C SER A 74 13.94 -20.89 2.08
N ASP A 75 14.61 -21.36 3.13
CA ASP A 75 14.23 -21.13 4.51
C ASP A 75 14.30 -19.63 4.86
N LEU A 76 15.37 -18.94 4.46
CA LEU A 76 15.52 -17.49 4.66
C LEU A 76 14.44 -16.69 3.94
N LYS A 77 14.11 -17.04 2.69
CA LYS A 77 13.03 -16.38 1.93
C LYS A 77 11.68 -16.56 2.61
N GLN A 78 11.41 -17.76 3.14
CA GLN A 78 10.18 -18.04 3.87
C GLN A 78 10.11 -17.21 5.16
N GLU A 79 11.21 -17.12 5.92
CA GLU A 79 11.27 -16.30 7.14
C GLU A 79 11.05 -14.82 6.84
N ILE A 80 11.69 -14.27 5.79
CA ILE A 80 11.48 -12.87 5.36
C ILE A 80 10.00 -12.64 4.99
N ALA A 81 9.38 -13.54 4.23
CA ALA A 81 7.97 -13.43 3.86
C ALA A 81 7.04 -13.48 5.10
N GLN A 82 7.38 -14.31 6.09
CA GLN A 82 6.68 -14.37 7.36
C GLN A 82 6.83 -13.06 8.15
N GLN A 83 8.02 -12.49 8.24
CA GLN A 83 8.27 -11.20 8.90
C GLN A 83 7.47 -10.06 8.25
N GLN A 84 7.44 -9.99 6.92
CA GLN A 84 6.62 -9.01 6.19
C GLN A 84 5.12 -9.18 6.50
N THR A 85 4.64 -10.42 6.59
CA THR A 85 3.25 -10.73 6.94
C THR A 85 2.93 -10.31 8.37
N LEU A 86 3.80 -10.62 9.33
CA LEU A 86 3.65 -10.24 10.73
C LEU A 86 3.66 -8.72 10.91
N LEU A 87 4.53 -8.01 10.19
CA LEU A 87 4.60 -6.55 10.24
C LEU A 87 3.31 -5.91 9.72
N LYS A 88 2.72 -6.45 8.64
CA LYS A 88 1.41 -6.01 8.15
C LYS A 88 0.30 -6.21 9.19
N LYS A 89 0.28 -7.36 9.87
CA LYS A 89 -0.67 -7.64 10.96
C LYS A 89 -0.46 -6.67 12.13
N LEU A 90 0.79 -6.40 12.51
CA LEU A 90 1.12 -5.46 13.58
C LEU A 90 0.61 -4.04 13.28
N ARG A 91 0.80 -3.53 12.05
CA ARG A 91 0.26 -2.22 11.64
C ARG A 91 -1.25 -2.16 11.77
N GLN A 92 -1.96 -3.20 11.31
CA GLN A 92 -3.42 -3.27 11.44
C GLN A 92 -3.85 -3.32 12.91
N GLN A 93 -3.16 -4.09 13.74
CA GLN A 93 -3.44 -4.19 15.17
C GLN A 93 -3.24 -2.86 15.89
N ILE A 94 -2.17 -2.11 15.58
CA ILE A 94 -1.93 -0.77 16.13
C ILE A 94 -3.11 0.15 15.82
N LEU A 95 -3.56 0.18 14.56
CA LEU A 95 -4.69 1.02 14.15
C LEU A 95 -6.00 0.59 14.82
N GLN A 96 -6.21 -0.72 14.97
CA GLN A 96 -7.36 -1.27 15.64
C GLN A 96 -7.38 -0.89 17.14
N GLU A 97 -6.27 -1.06 17.84
CA GLU A 97 -6.16 -0.69 19.25
C GLU A 97 -6.26 0.83 19.47
N ALA A 98 -5.85 1.62 18.47
CA ALA A 98 -6.02 3.07 18.49
C ALA A 98 -7.50 3.46 18.50
N ILE A 99 -8.32 2.86 17.64
CA ILE A 99 -9.76 3.17 17.54
C ILE A 99 -10.60 2.54 18.65
N GLU A 100 -10.07 1.52 19.32
CA GLU A 100 -10.65 0.93 20.54
C GLU A 100 -10.29 1.73 21.80
N GLY A 101 -9.43 2.76 21.65
CA GLY A 101 -8.91 3.56 22.76
C GLY A 101 -7.93 2.82 23.66
N LYS A 102 -7.47 1.61 23.31
CA LYS A 102 -6.55 0.81 24.12
C LYS A 102 -5.18 1.47 24.24
N LEU A 103 -4.71 2.14 23.19
CA LEU A 103 -3.39 2.78 23.17
C LEU A 103 -3.24 4.00 24.10
N THR A 104 -4.36 4.59 24.54
CA THR A 104 -4.39 5.82 25.37
C THR A 104 -4.97 5.58 26.77
N GLN A 105 -5.02 4.34 27.24
CA GLN A 105 -5.50 4.03 28.60
C GLN A 105 -4.74 4.81 29.68
N ASP A 106 -3.41 4.85 29.60
CA ASP A 106 -2.60 5.59 30.57
C ASP A 106 -2.74 7.10 30.44
N TRP A 107 -2.98 7.59 29.22
CA TRP A 107 -3.29 9.01 29.00
C TRP A 107 -4.60 9.39 29.70
N ARG A 108 -5.64 8.55 29.62
CA ARG A 108 -6.92 8.78 30.31
C ARG A 108 -6.80 8.75 31.83
N LYS A 109 -5.97 7.85 32.39
CA LYS A 109 -5.66 7.85 33.84
C LYS A 109 -5.02 9.17 34.29
N LYS A 110 -4.16 9.76 33.46
CA LYS A 110 -3.50 11.05 33.74
C LYS A 110 -4.39 12.27 33.48
N ASN A 111 -5.48 12.11 32.72
CA ASN A 111 -6.40 13.20 32.36
C ASN A 111 -7.87 12.83 32.69
N PRO A 112 -8.22 12.59 33.97
CA PRO A 112 -9.54 12.09 34.37
C PRO A 112 -10.67 13.10 34.12
N ASN A 113 -10.37 14.40 34.15
CA ASN A 113 -11.35 15.48 33.97
C ASN A 113 -11.50 15.91 32.50
N THR A 114 -11.08 15.08 31.55
CA THR A 114 -11.27 15.37 30.14
C THR A 114 -12.75 15.38 29.81
N GLU A 115 -13.19 16.44 29.13
CA GLU A 115 -14.56 16.57 28.63
C GLU A 115 -14.98 15.33 27.82
N PRO A 116 -16.19 14.79 28.02
CA PRO A 116 -16.67 13.66 27.24
C PRO A 116 -16.94 14.04 25.78
N ALA A 117 -16.72 13.10 24.86
CA ALA A 117 -16.94 13.29 23.44
C ALA A 117 -18.40 13.64 23.06
N SER A 118 -19.36 13.42 23.96
CA SER A 118 -20.74 13.88 23.80
C SER A 118 -20.85 15.40 23.72
N GLU A 119 -20.04 16.15 24.47
CA GLU A 119 -20.02 17.61 24.41
C GLU A 119 -19.34 18.11 23.13
N LEU A 120 -18.28 17.42 22.69
CA LEU A 120 -17.67 17.63 21.38
C LEU A 120 -18.70 17.49 20.25
N LEU A 121 -19.51 16.44 20.26
CA LEU A 121 -20.55 16.23 19.23
C LEU A 121 -21.57 17.37 19.23
N LYS A 122 -22.01 17.84 20.40
CA LYS A 122 -22.92 18.99 20.51
C LYS A 122 -22.32 20.25 19.89
N ARG A 123 -21.03 20.53 20.13
CA ARG A 123 -20.33 21.68 19.52
C ARG A 123 -20.28 21.58 18.01
N ILE A 124 -19.90 20.41 17.48
CA ILE A 124 -19.83 20.18 16.02
C ILE A 124 -21.22 20.32 15.39
N GLN A 125 -22.27 19.80 16.04
CA GLN A 125 -23.65 19.97 15.57
C GLN A 125 -24.06 21.45 15.55
N ALA A 126 -23.71 22.23 16.57
CA ALA A 126 -24.00 23.67 16.62
C ALA A 126 -23.23 24.45 15.53
N GLU A 127 -21.94 24.18 15.35
CA GLU A 127 -21.12 24.76 14.27
C GLU A 127 -21.72 24.46 12.89
N LYS A 128 -22.13 23.21 12.67
CA LYS A 128 -22.76 22.78 11.43
C LYS A 128 -24.10 23.47 11.19
N GLN A 129 -24.93 23.61 12.22
CA GLN A 129 -26.19 24.35 12.12
C GLN A 129 -25.94 25.82 11.75
N GLN A 130 -24.91 26.45 12.31
CA GLN A 130 -24.54 27.81 11.94
C GLN A 130 -24.08 27.91 10.48
N LEU A 131 -23.26 26.97 10.01
CA LEU A 131 -22.83 26.93 8.61
C LEU A 131 -23.99 26.71 7.63
N ILE A 132 -25.04 25.98 8.03
CA ILE A 132 -26.28 25.82 7.26
C ILE A 132 -27.05 27.14 7.20
N LYS A 133 -27.20 27.83 8.35
CA LYS A 133 -27.85 29.16 8.42
C LYS A 133 -27.12 30.19 7.54
N ASP A 134 -25.78 30.16 7.55
CA ASP A 134 -24.91 30.99 6.72
C ASP A 134 -24.93 30.60 5.23
N LYS A 135 -25.66 29.54 4.82
CA LYS A 135 -25.69 28.97 3.46
C LYS A 135 -24.33 28.51 2.92
N LYS A 136 -23.35 28.28 3.81
CA LYS A 136 -22.01 27.78 3.45
C LYS A 136 -22.02 26.28 3.14
N ILE A 137 -22.93 25.54 3.77
CA ILE A 137 -23.14 24.10 3.53
C ILE A 137 -24.63 23.79 3.38
N LYS A 138 -24.93 22.67 2.72
CA LYS A 138 -26.32 22.17 2.58
C LYS A 138 -26.71 21.36 3.80
N ALA A 139 -28.00 21.40 4.16
CA ALA A 139 -28.56 20.53 5.17
C ALA A 139 -28.33 19.05 4.80
N GLN A 140 -27.97 18.25 5.80
CA GLN A 140 -27.75 16.82 5.65
C GLN A 140 -29.04 16.06 5.97
N LYS A 141 -29.25 14.94 5.27
CA LYS A 141 -30.29 13.98 5.64
C LYS A 141 -30.03 13.41 7.04
N THR A 142 -31.09 13.14 7.79
CA THR A 142 -31.01 12.42 9.06
C THR A 142 -30.28 11.09 8.87
N LEU A 143 -29.27 10.86 9.70
CA LEU A 143 -28.50 9.61 9.69
C LEU A 143 -29.18 8.56 10.58
N PRO A 144 -29.03 7.27 10.26
CA PRO A 144 -29.58 6.20 11.08
C PRO A 144 -28.94 6.19 12.46
N VAL A 145 -29.77 5.95 13.48
CA VAL A 145 -29.31 5.73 14.87
C VAL A 145 -28.39 4.51 14.88
N ILE A 146 -27.40 4.53 15.77
CA ILE A 146 -26.47 3.41 15.96
C ILE A 146 -27.13 2.41 16.91
N SER A 147 -27.50 1.22 16.44
CA SER A 147 -28.00 0.15 17.31
C SER A 147 -26.87 -0.52 18.11
N GLU A 148 -27.21 -1.21 19.20
CA GLU A 148 -26.21 -1.96 20.00
C GLU A 148 -25.53 -3.07 19.19
N ASN A 149 -26.25 -3.72 18.28
CA ASN A 149 -25.72 -4.81 17.43
C ASN A 149 -24.67 -4.32 16.43
N GLU A 150 -24.70 -3.04 16.09
CA GLU A 150 -23.74 -2.40 15.20
C GLU A 150 -22.42 -2.05 15.91
N LYS A 151 -22.34 -2.12 17.24
CA LYS A 151 -21.15 -1.73 18.02
C LYS A 151 -20.16 -2.91 18.11
N PRO A 152 -19.01 -2.85 17.43
CA PRO A 152 -18.08 -3.98 17.37
C PRO A 152 -17.33 -4.20 18.69
N PHE A 153 -17.20 -3.18 19.53
CA PHE A 153 -16.46 -3.22 20.78
C PHE A 153 -16.96 -2.20 21.80
N LYS A 154 -16.53 -2.36 23.06
CA LYS A 154 -16.83 -1.43 24.15
C LYS A 154 -15.89 -0.23 24.11
N LEU A 155 -16.45 0.97 24.17
CA LEU A 155 -15.70 2.21 24.23
C LEU A 155 -15.30 2.61 25.66
N PRO A 156 -14.22 3.39 25.81
CA PRO A 156 -13.97 4.16 27.04
C PRO A 156 -15.15 5.07 27.38
N LYS A 157 -15.41 5.29 28.68
CA LYS A 157 -16.52 6.15 29.15
C LYS A 157 -16.47 7.59 28.63
N SER A 158 -15.29 8.11 28.31
CA SER A 158 -15.10 9.46 27.78
C SER A 158 -15.40 9.58 26.28
N TRP A 159 -15.59 8.45 25.57
CA TRP A 159 -15.80 8.43 24.13
C TRP A 159 -17.28 8.29 23.79
N ALA A 160 -17.63 8.65 22.56
CA ALA A 160 -18.98 8.51 22.04
C ALA A 160 -18.94 7.81 20.68
N TRP A 161 -19.93 6.97 20.41
CA TRP A 161 -20.20 6.51 19.06
C TRP A 161 -20.94 7.61 18.30
N CYS A 162 -20.51 7.91 17.08
CA CYS A 162 -21.27 8.73 16.13
C CYS A 162 -21.11 8.17 14.72
N ARG A 163 -21.91 8.65 13.78
CA ARG A 163 -21.73 8.37 12.35
C ARG A 163 -20.69 9.35 11.78
N LEU A 164 -19.92 8.93 10.79
CA LEU A 164 -18.90 9.77 10.15
C LEU A 164 -19.53 11.07 9.60
N GLY A 165 -20.74 10.98 9.03
CA GLY A 165 -21.45 12.15 8.52
C GLY A 165 -21.86 13.16 9.61
N GLU A 166 -21.87 12.80 10.89
CA GLU A 166 -22.13 13.77 11.98
C GLU A 166 -20.95 14.72 12.18
N VAL A 167 -19.72 14.25 11.98
CA VAL A 167 -18.50 15.05 12.16
C VAL A 167 -18.02 15.74 10.87
N VAL A 168 -18.58 15.35 9.71
CA VAL A 168 -18.29 15.99 8.42
C VAL A 168 -19.07 17.30 8.29
N GLU A 169 -18.37 18.41 8.07
CA GLU A 169 -18.97 19.71 7.77
C GLU A 169 -19.37 19.81 6.30
N LYS A 170 -18.44 19.46 5.40
CA LYS A 170 -18.63 19.60 3.96
C LYS A 170 -18.13 18.38 3.21
N TYR A 171 -18.99 17.87 2.34
CA TYR A 171 -18.65 16.87 1.34
C TYR A 171 -18.53 17.56 -0.01
N GLU A 172 -17.35 17.47 -0.63
CA GLU A 172 -17.11 18.08 -1.91
C GLU A 172 -16.68 17.03 -2.95
N ALA A 173 -17.59 16.74 -3.88
CA ALA A 173 -17.26 15.90 -5.02
C ALA A 173 -16.43 16.68 -6.06
N GLY A 174 -15.47 16.00 -6.68
CA GLY A 174 -14.82 16.46 -7.91
C GLY A 174 -15.74 16.36 -9.12
N LYS A 175 -15.16 16.53 -10.32
CA LYS A 175 -15.89 16.47 -11.60
C LYS A 175 -15.29 15.42 -12.53
N SER A 176 -16.09 14.98 -13.50
CA SER A 176 -15.60 14.16 -14.60
C SER A 176 -15.05 15.10 -15.67
N PHE A 177 -13.76 14.99 -15.94
CA PHE A 177 -13.05 15.86 -16.87
C PHE A 177 -12.55 15.04 -18.06
N LYS A 178 -12.49 15.66 -19.25
CA LYS A 178 -11.76 15.09 -20.39
C LYS A 178 -10.26 15.20 -20.10
N CYS A 179 -9.58 14.05 -20.03
CA CYS A 179 -8.17 13.97 -19.64
C CYS A 179 -7.38 13.11 -20.62
N ILE A 180 -6.09 13.45 -20.79
CA ILE A 180 -5.12 12.65 -21.55
C ILE A 180 -4.20 11.96 -20.55
N ASN A 181 -3.91 10.66 -20.75
CA ASN A 181 -3.05 9.89 -19.86
C ASN A 181 -1.56 10.20 -20.09
N ARG A 182 -1.15 11.39 -19.65
CA ARG A 182 0.24 11.83 -19.53
C ARG A 182 0.42 12.66 -18.27
N GLU A 183 1.67 12.87 -17.89
CA GLU A 183 2.02 13.79 -16.82
C GLU A 183 1.81 15.25 -17.23
N ILE A 184 1.64 16.11 -16.22
CA ILE A 184 1.50 17.56 -16.39
C ILE A 184 2.84 18.28 -16.25
N ASP A 185 2.98 19.34 -17.04
CA ASP A 185 4.06 20.32 -16.88
C ASP A 185 3.71 21.35 -15.78
N ASN A 186 4.68 22.19 -15.40
CA ASN A 186 4.57 23.11 -14.26
C ASN A 186 3.39 24.12 -14.34
N SER A 187 2.99 24.51 -15.55
CA SER A 187 1.88 25.47 -15.79
C SER A 187 0.55 24.78 -16.12
N GLU A 188 0.55 23.46 -16.21
CA GLU A 188 -0.61 22.65 -16.58
C GLU A 188 -1.39 22.20 -15.35
N TRP A 189 -2.61 21.73 -15.62
CA TRP A 189 -3.51 21.19 -14.59
C TRP A 189 -3.71 19.71 -14.82
N GLY A 190 -3.81 18.96 -13.74
CA GLY A 190 -4.06 17.53 -13.76
C GLY A 190 -5.29 17.15 -12.95
N VAL A 191 -5.84 15.99 -13.24
CA VAL A 191 -6.91 15.37 -12.46
C VAL A 191 -6.38 14.08 -11.86
N ILE A 192 -6.60 13.89 -10.56
CA ILE A 192 -6.09 12.70 -9.88
C ILE A 192 -6.81 11.42 -10.31
N LYS A 193 -6.03 10.35 -10.45
CA LYS A 193 -6.55 8.99 -10.58
C LYS A 193 -6.94 8.47 -9.20
N THR A 194 -7.79 7.45 -9.15
CA THR A 194 -8.10 6.75 -7.89
C THR A 194 -6.87 6.02 -7.32
N SER A 195 -5.86 5.72 -8.15
CA SER A 195 -4.57 5.21 -7.70
C SER A 195 -3.79 6.21 -6.82
N ALA A 196 -4.09 7.51 -6.90
CA ALA A 196 -3.43 8.56 -6.10
C ALA A 196 -3.67 8.44 -4.59
N ILE A 197 -4.71 7.71 -4.20
CA ILE A 197 -5.23 7.63 -2.83
C ILE A 197 -5.20 6.19 -2.28
N THR A 198 -4.29 5.37 -2.82
CA THR A 198 -4.17 3.93 -2.51
C THR A 198 -3.23 3.62 -1.35
N SER A 199 -2.50 4.61 -0.87
CA SER A 199 -1.50 4.48 0.18
C SER A 199 -1.72 5.52 1.28
N ALA A 200 -0.96 5.38 2.38
CA ALA A 200 -0.93 6.37 3.44
C ALA A 200 -0.58 7.79 2.97
N PHE A 201 0.20 7.87 1.89
CA PHE A 201 0.61 9.13 1.29
C PHE A 201 -0.13 9.39 -0.02
N PHE A 202 -0.38 10.66 -0.30
CA PHE A 202 -0.97 11.11 -1.55
C PHE A 202 0.05 11.01 -2.69
N LYS A 203 -0.21 10.13 -3.67
CA LYS A 203 0.68 9.90 -4.83
C LYS A 203 0.38 10.93 -5.92
N GLN A 204 1.03 12.08 -5.87
CA GLN A 204 0.81 13.17 -6.82
C GLN A 204 1.11 12.79 -8.27
N MET A 205 1.98 11.81 -8.52
CA MET A 205 2.31 11.31 -9.87
C MET A 205 1.15 10.51 -10.50
N GLU A 206 0.18 10.05 -9.71
CA GLU A 206 -0.99 9.33 -10.19
C GLU A 206 -2.08 10.29 -10.67
N HIS A 207 -1.78 11.02 -11.74
CA HIS A 207 -2.71 11.97 -12.36
C HIS A 207 -2.81 11.77 -13.87
N LYS A 208 -3.71 12.54 -14.49
CA LYS A 208 -3.84 12.68 -15.94
C LYS A 208 -3.90 14.16 -16.28
N TYR A 209 -3.28 14.57 -17.37
CA TYR A 209 -3.38 15.92 -17.89
C TYR A 209 -4.84 16.30 -18.16
N TYR A 210 -5.27 17.43 -17.59
CA TYR A 210 -6.58 18.01 -17.85
C TYR A 210 -6.56 18.73 -19.20
N GLN A 211 -7.33 18.24 -20.16
CA GLN A 211 -7.43 18.89 -21.45
C GLN A 211 -8.32 20.13 -21.31
N LYS A 212 -7.73 21.33 -21.45
CA LYS A 212 -8.35 22.65 -21.26
C LYS A 212 -9.52 22.93 -22.23
N HIS A 213 -10.67 22.31 -21.97
CA HIS A 213 -11.92 22.56 -22.69
C HIS A 213 -12.96 23.28 -21.81
N THR A 214 -12.69 23.43 -20.52
CA THR A 214 -13.60 24.05 -19.55
C THR A 214 -12.81 24.95 -18.60
N PRO A 215 -13.46 25.98 -18.01
CA PRO A 215 -12.83 26.77 -16.96
C PRO A 215 -12.46 25.88 -15.77
N ILE A 216 -11.27 26.11 -15.22
CA ILE A 216 -10.81 25.41 -14.02
C ILE A 216 -11.64 25.89 -12.84
N ASP A 217 -12.30 24.94 -12.17
CA ASP A 217 -13.01 25.22 -10.93
C ASP A 217 -12.02 25.19 -9.77
N ALA A 218 -11.55 26.37 -9.36
CA ALA A 218 -10.59 26.53 -8.26
C ALA A 218 -11.06 25.92 -6.94
N SER A 219 -12.38 25.75 -6.74
CA SER A 219 -12.89 25.06 -5.54
C SER A 219 -12.43 23.60 -5.49
N LYS A 220 -12.23 22.96 -6.64
CA LYS A 220 -11.83 21.54 -6.78
C LYS A 220 -10.33 21.31 -6.70
N GLN A 221 -9.54 22.36 -6.56
CA GLN A 221 -8.11 22.24 -6.37
C GLN A 221 -7.81 21.53 -5.05
N ILE A 222 -6.92 20.54 -5.15
CA ILE A 222 -6.38 19.81 -4.02
C ILE A 222 -5.33 20.67 -3.33
N LYS A 223 -5.43 20.77 -2.00
CA LYS A 223 -4.55 21.57 -1.16
C LYS A 223 -3.93 20.73 -0.07
N ASN A 224 -2.82 21.23 0.47
CA ASN A 224 -2.20 20.66 1.67
C ASN A 224 -3.21 20.59 2.82
N GLY A 225 -3.27 19.46 3.51
CA GLY A 225 -4.22 19.19 4.59
C GLY A 225 -5.59 18.67 4.15
N ASP A 226 -5.82 18.46 2.85
CA ASP A 226 -7.07 17.83 2.37
C ASP A 226 -7.12 16.34 2.74
N LEU A 227 -8.28 15.88 3.21
CA LEU A 227 -8.57 14.45 3.39
C LEU A 227 -9.46 13.98 2.23
N ILE A 228 -8.89 13.18 1.35
CA ILE A 228 -9.53 12.74 0.10
C ILE A 228 -9.88 11.27 0.20
N PHE A 229 -11.10 10.90 -0.19
CA PHE A 229 -11.62 9.54 -0.18
C PHE A 229 -11.70 8.96 -1.59
N CYS A 230 -11.75 7.63 -1.71
CA CYS A 230 -11.99 6.90 -2.95
C CYS A 230 -13.42 6.38 -2.93
N ARG A 231 -14.35 7.01 -3.64
CA ARG A 231 -15.72 6.46 -3.67
C ARG A 231 -15.85 5.27 -4.62
N ALA A 232 -15.11 5.28 -5.72
CA ALA A 232 -15.25 4.26 -6.76
C ALA A 232 -13.91 3.86 -7.36
N SER A 233 -13.69 2.55 -7.55
CA SER A 233 -12.50 2.01 -8.22
C SER A 233 -12.79 0.68 -8.91
N GLY A 234 -12.16 0.46 -10.07
CA GLY A 234 -12.18 -0.85 -10.74
C GLY A 234 -11.37 -1.91 -9.97
N THR A 235 -10.44 -1.49 -9.11
CA THR A 235 -9.65 -2.40 -8.26
C THR A 235 -10.40 -2.71 -6.97
N LYS A 236 -10.53 -4.00 -6.65
CA LYS A 236 -11.13 -4.48 -5.40
C LYS A 236 -10.37 -3.98 -4.17
N GLY A 237 -11.10 -3.49 -3.17
CA GLY A 237 -10.53 -2.98 -1.91
C GLY A 237 -10.01 -1.55 -1.93
N TYR A 238 -10.11 -0.83 -3.06
CA TYR A 238 -9.72 0.58 -3.12
C TYR A 238 -10.87 1.54 -2.82
N ALA A 239 -12.11 1.14 -3.13
CA ALA A 239 -13.27 1.92 -2.69
C ALA A 239 -13.27 1.98 -1.14
N GLY A 240 -13.42 3.18 -0.59
CA GLY A 240 -13.39 3.46 0.83
C GLY A 240 -12.02 3.89 1.35
N LYS A 241 -10.94 3.72 0.56
CA LYS A 241 -9.63 4.25 0.93
C LYS A 241 -9.64 5.77 1.03
N CYS A 242 -8.80 6.31 1.89
CA CYS A 242 -8.56 7.74 1.97
C CYS A 242 -7.06 8.04 2.13
N CYS A 243 -6.67 9.28 1.80
CA CYS A 243 -5.34 9.78 2.09
C CYS A 243 -5.39 11.21 2.60
N LEU A 244 -4.47 11.55 3.48
CA LEU A 244 -4.19 12.93 3.88
C LEU A 244 -3.14 13.52 2.94
N VAL A 245 -3.45 14.66 2.35
CA VAL A 245 -2.52 15.40 1.49
C VAL A 245 -1.54 16.17 2.37
N VAL A 246 -0.24 15.89 2.24
CA VAL A 246 0.82 16.53 3.01
C VAL A 246 1.90 17.05 2.05
N GLY A 247 2.32 18.30 2.24
CA GLY A 247 3.41 18.93 1.50
C GLY A 247 2.94 19.82 0.35
N SER A 248 3.88 20.18 -0.53
CA SER A 248 3.59 20.97 -1.74
C SER A 248 2.76 20.13 -2.72
N VAL A 249 1.72 20.72 -3.32
CA VAL A 249 0.80 20.04 -4.22
C VAL A 249 0.85 20.68 -5.59
N LYS A 250 1.04 19.86 -6.64
CA LYS A 250 0.89 20.30 -8.03
C LYS A 250 -0.52 20.85 -8.30
N ASN A 251 -0.74 21.48 -9.45
CA ASN A 251 -2.05 21.96 -9.89
C ASN A 251 -3.01 20.79 -10.20
N LEU A 252 -3.51 20.14 -9.16
CA LEU A 252 -4.31 18.92 -9.23
C LEU A 252 -5.75 19.17 -8.78
N LEU A 253 -6.69 18.61 -9.52
CA LEU A 253 -8.13 18.68 -9.28
C LEU A 253 -8.68 17.34 -8.80
N LEU A 254 -9.69 17.40 -7.94
CA LEU A 254 -10.50 16.24 -7.54
C LEU A 254 -11.26 15.68 -8.75
N SER A 255 -11.27 14.36 -8.89
CA SER A 255 -12.14 13.66 -9.83
C SER A 255 -13.53 13.39 -9.25
N ASP A 256 -14.49 13.10 -10.12
CA ASP A 256 -15.84 12.61 -9.80
C ASP A 256 -15.85 11.29 -9.00
N LYS A 257 -14.68 10.68 -8.73
CA LYS A 257 -14.51 9.47 -7.89
C LYS A 257 -13.75 9.73 -6.59
N THR A 258 -13.29 10.96 -6.35
CA THR A 258 -12.45 11.32 -5.21
C THR A 258 -13.03 12.50 -4.42
N PRO A 259 -14.00 12.31 -3.51
CA PRO A 259 -14.49 13.42 -2.69
C PRO A 259 -13.43 13.90 -1.69
N ARG A 260 -13.45 15.19 -1.41
CA ARG A 260 -12.82 15.77 -0.23
C ARG A 260 -13.84 15.91 0.89
N LEU A 261 -13.46 15.51 2.11
CA LEU A 261 -14.22 15.77 3.33
C LEU A 261 -13.55 16.89 4.14
N THR A 262 -14.36 17.82 4.62
CA THR A 262 -13.94 18.89 5.55
C THR A 262 -14.57 18.67 6.91
N PHE A 263 -13.85 19.00 7.96
CA PHE A 263 -14.21 18.79 9.36
C PHE A 263 -13.89 20.05 10.16
N SER A 264 -14.56 20.21 11.29
CA SER A 264 -14.26 21.23 12.30
C SER A 264 -12.80 21.11 12.76
N CYS A 265 -12.23 22.22 13.23
CA CYS A 265 -10.89 22.25 13.83
C CYS A 265 -10.78 21.38 15.10
N LEU A 266 -11.92 20.96 15.67
CA LEU A 266 -12.00 20.05 16.81
C LEU A 266 -11.79 18.57 16.42
N ILE A 267 -11.76 18.25 15.12
CA ILE A 267 -11.54 16.91 14.59
C ILE A 267 -10.15 16.79 14.00
N GLU A 268 -9.37 15.84 14.53
CA GLU A 268 -8.05 15.52 14.01
C GLU A 268 -8.18 14.64 12.76
N LYS A 269 -7.80 15.17 11.58
CA LYS A 269 -7.94 14.46 10.30
C LYS A 269 -7.11 13.18 10.24
N LYS A 270 -5.94 13.14 10.90
CA LYS A 270 -5.14 11.91 10.98
C LYS A 270 -5.85 10.82 11.77
N TYR A 271 -6.64 11.19 12.79
CA TYR A 271 -7.47 10.22 13.51
C TYR A 271 -8.54 9.62 12.59
N ILE A 272 -9.19 10.43 11.76
CA ILE A 272 -10.15 9.94 10.75
C ILE A 272 -9.46 9.00 9.75
N TYR A 273 -8.24 9.34 9.31
CA TYR A 273 -7.45 8.46 8.45
C TYR A 273 -7.15 7.11 9.13
N PHE A 274 -6.70 7.10 10.39
CA PHE A 274 -6.45 5.87 11.15
C PHE A 274 -7.70 5.02 11.35
N HIS A 275 -8.84 5.67 11.64
CA HIS A 275 -10.12 5.00 11.69
C HIS A 275 -10.46 4.33 10.36
N ASN A 276 -10.29 5.05 9.25
CA ASN A 276 -10.58 4.54 7.92
C ASN A 276 -9.71 3.33 7.52
N GLU A 277 -8.48 3.26 8.03
CA GLU A 277 -7.55 2.15 7.80
C GLU A 277 -7.68 1.01 8.83
N SER A 278 -8.55 1.16 9.83
CA SER A 278 -8.82 0.12 10.82
C SER A 278 -9.50 -1.10 10.19
N LYS A 279 -9.35 -2.26 10.84
CA LYS A 279 -9.90 -3.53 10.34
C LYS A 279 -11.41 -3.43 10.11
N HIS A 280 -12.16 -2.91 11.08
CA HIS A 280 -13.62 -2.83 10.98
C HIS A 280 -14.10 -1.95 9.83
N THR A 281 -13.48 -0.79 9.63
CA THR A 281 -13.90 0.13 8.56
C THR A 281 -13.56 -0.44 7.18
N VAL A 282 -12.41 -1.09 7.05
CA VAL A 282 -12.05 -1.80 5.83
C VAL A 282 -13.05 -2.92 5.54
N GLU A 283 -13.39 -3.75 6.53
CA GLU A 283 -14.38 -4.82 6.40
C GLU A 283 -15.79 -4.30 6.06
N TYR A 284 -16.20 -3.18 6.66
CA TYR A 284 -17.45 -2.49 6.33
C TYR A 284 -17.49 -2.11 4.86
N TYR A 285 -16.46 -1.45 4.34
CA TYR A 285 -16.44 -1.10 2.91
C TYR A 285 -16.36 -2.32 2.00
N PHE A 286 -15.70 -3.39 2.41
CA PHE A 286 -15.70 -4.64 1.66
C PHE A 286 -17.09 -5.28 1.58
N SER A 287 -17.85 -5.32 2.68
CA SER A 287 -19.19 -5.93 2.72
C SER A 287 -20.22 -5.17 1.89
N LEU A 288 -20.07 -3.85 1.73
CA LEU A 288 -20.94 -3.07 0.84
C LEU A 288 -20.78 -3.42 -0.65
N ASN A 289 -19.68 -4.09 -1.02
CA ASN A 289 -19.35 -4.43 -2.39
C ASN A 289 -19.54 -5.94 -2.71
N THR A 290 -19.89 -6.77 -1.73
CA THR A 290 -20.17 -8.20 -1.95
C THR A 290 -21.58 -8.37 -2.53
N GLY A 291 -21.70 -8.39 -3.86
CA GLY A 291 -22.97 -8.67 -4.56
C GLY A 291 -23.27 -7.85 -5.82
N LYS A 292 -22.42 -6.89 -6.19
CA LYS A 292 -22.60 -6.07 -7.42
C LYS A 292 -21.70 -6.58 -8.56
N SER A 293 -22.26 -6.61 -9.78
CA SER A 293 -21.62 -7.03 -11.04
C SER A 293 -20.23 -6.42 -11.27
N THR A 294 -19.38 -7.19 -11.93
CA THR A 294 -17.91 -7.30 -11.92
C THR A 294 -17.08 -6.16 -12.51
N SER A 295 -17.50 -4.89 -12.49
CA SER A 295 -16.70 -3.80 -13.12
C SER A 295 -16.25 -2.65 -12.22
N MET A 296 -16.98 -2.29 -11.14
CA MET A 296 -16.54 -1.19 -10.27
C MET A 296 -17.10 -1.28 -8.84
N ASN A 297 -16.20 -1.27 -7.86
CA ASN A 297 -16.57 -1.14 -6.44
C ASN A 297 -16.93 0.33 -6.18
N ASN A 298 -18.12 0.60 -5.65
CA ASN A 298 -18.61 1.97 -5.46
C ASN A 298 -19.30 2.12 -4.11
N ILE A 299 -18.93 3.17 -3.38
CA ILE A 299 -19.47 3.55 -2.08
C ILE A 299 -20.19 4.88 -2.26
N THR A 300 -21.48 4.89 -1.96
CA THR A 300 -22.29 6.11 -2.05
C THR A 300 -21.89 7.10 -0.96
N LYS A 301 -22.28 8.38 -1.12
CA LYS A 301 -22.11 9.38 -0.06
C LYS A 301 -22.79 8.94 1.25
N ASP A 302 -23.97 8.36 1.15
CA ASP A 302 -24.76 7.93 2.31
C ASP A 302 -24.05 6.77 3.03
N GLN A 303 -23.60 5.76 2.29
CA GLN A 303 -22.80 4.66 2.85
C GLN A 303 -21.50 5.16 3.51
N LEU A 304 -20.83 6.15 2.92
CA LEU A 304 -19.67 6.76 3.55
C LEU A 304 -20.03 7.45 4.87
N PHE A 305 -21.15 8.17 4.90
CA PHE A 305 -21.59 8.93 6.07
C PHE A 305 -22.17 8.05 7.18
N GLU A 306 -22.72 6.89 6.82
CA GLU A 306 -23.25 5.90 7.75
C GLU A 306 -22.17 5.09 8.47
N ASN A 307 -20.91 5.14 8.01
CA ASN A 307 -19.82 4.47 8.72
C ASN A 307 -19.72 4.98 10.18
N PHE A 308 -19.59 4.07 11.15
CA PHE A 308 -19.53 4.40 12.57
C PHE A 308 -18.13 4.84 12.95
N LEU A 309 -18.04 5.91 13.71
CA LEU A 309 -16.82 6.49 14.20
C LEU A 309 -16.83 6.41 15.74
N PRO A 310 -15.85 5.72 16.35
CA PRO A 310 -15.59 5.89 17.77
C PRO A 310 -14.92 7.26 17.94
N LEU A 311 -15.57 8.21 18.59
CA LEU A 311 -15.07 9.58 18.72
C LEU A 311 -14.48 9.82 20.12
N PRO A 312 -13.16 10.09 20.23
CA PRO A 312 -12.54 10.55 21.46
C PRO A 312 -12.72 12.07 21.64
N PRO A 313 -12.51 12.58 22.88
CA PRO A 313 -12.34 14.01 23.11
C PRO A 313 -11.18 14.61 22.27
N PRO A 314 -11.19 15.91 21.94
CA PRO A 314 -10.21 16.51 21.03
C PRO A 314 -8.75 16.36 21.48
N ALA A 315 -8.49 16.49 22.78
CA ALA A 315 -7.16 16.31 23.35
C ALA A 315 -6.68 14.86 23.22
N GLU A 316 -7.59 13.88 23.40
CA GLU A 316 -7.27 12.47 23.27
C GLU A 316 -7.03 12.09 21.80
N GLN A 317 -7.78 12.66 20.84
CA GLN A 317 -7.52 12.44 19.40
C GLN A 317 -6.06 12.75 19.04
N LYS A 318 -5.53 13.89 19.50
CA LYS A 318 -4.12 14.28 19.31
C LYS A 318 -3.16 13.31 19.98
N ALA A 319 -3.47 12.86 21.20
CA ALA A 319 -2.66 11.89 21.92
C ALA A 319 -2.61 10.53 21.22
N ILE A 320 -3.75 10.05 20.70
CA ILE A 320 -3.83 8.85 19.87
C ILE A 320 -2.95 9.01 18.65
N VAL A 321 -3.09 10.13 17.93
CA VAL A 321 -2.33 10.35 16.70
C VAL A 321 -0.83 10.32 16.96
N ALA A 322 -0.34 11.05 17.97
CA ALA A 322 1.06 11.05 18.34
C ALA A 322 1.57 9.64 18.69
N LYS A 323 0.77 8.84 19.41
CA LYS A 323 1.13 7.47 19.79
C LYS A 323 1.17 6.53 18.58
N VAL A 324 0.16 6.58 17.70
CA VAL A 324 0.08 5.77 16.49
C VAL A 324 1.23 6.10 15.55
N GLU A 325 1.52 7.38 15.31
CA GLU A 325 2.64 7.79 14.45
C GLU A 325 3.98 7.28 14.98
N LYS A 326 4.21 7.38 16.30
CA LYS A 326 5.41 6.82 16.92
C LYS A 326 5.55 5.32 16.66
N LEU A 327 4.47 4.55 16.81
CA LEU A 327 4.47 3.11 16.61
C LEU A 327 4.62 2.73 15.13
N LEU A 328 3.91 3.42 14.23
CA LEU A 328 4.00 3.16 12.79
C LEU A 328 5.37 3.53 12.22
N ASN A 329 6.04 4.54 12.77
CA ASN A 329 7.42 4.88 12.39
C ASN A 329 8.41 3.77 12.80
N ILE A 330 8.19 3.09 13.93
CA ILE A 330 8.97 1.90 14.30
C ILE A 330 8.72 0.78 13.28
N CYS A 331 7.46 0.56 12.92
CA CYS A 331 7.12 -0.42 11.88
C CYS A 331 7.77 -0.09 10.53
N ASP A 332 7.84 1.19 10.15
CA ASP A 332 8.48 1.62 8.91
C ASP A 332 9.99 1.34 8.94
N LYS A 333 10.67 1.60 10.06
CA LYS A 333 12.09 1.23 10.24
C LYS A 333 12.32 -0.27 10.14
N LEU A 334 11.45 -1.09 10.74
CA LEU A 334 11.51 -2.54 10.62
C LEU A 334 11.30 -2.99 9.18
N GLN A 335 10.35 -2.39 8.46
CA GLN A 335 10.13 -2.69 7.04
C GLN A 335 11.39 -2.41 6.22
N THR A 336 12.05 -1.28 6.44
CA THR A 336 13.31 -0.94 5.75
C THR A 336 14.41 -1.95 6.04
N GLN A 337 14.56 -2.39 7.30
CA GLN A 337 15.54 -3.41 7.68
C GLN A 337 15.26 -4.76 7.01
N ILE A 338 14.00 -5.21 7.00
CA ILE A 338 13.61 -6.46 6.35
C ILE A 338 13.92 -6.41 4.85
N THR A 339 13.59 -5.29 4.18
CA THR A 339 13.89 -5.11 2.76
C THR A 339 15.39 -5.09 2.49
N ALA A 340 16.19 -4.41 3.33
CA ALA A 340 17.65 -4.41 3.19
C ALA A 340 18.25 -5.81 3.37
N ASN A 341 17.79 -6.57 4.37
CA ASN A 341 18.23 -7.94 4.61
C ASN A 341 17.87 -8.85 3.42
N GLN A 342 16.70 -8.67 2.82
CA GLN A 342 16.30 -9.41 1.62
C GLN A 342 17.26 -9.13 0.46
N THR A 343 17.56 -7.86 0.17
CA THR A 343 18.51 -7.50 -0.89
C THR A 343 19.91 -8.03 -0.62
N TYR A 344 20.37 -7.98 0.63
CA TYR A 344 21.68 -8.51 1.01
C TYR A 344 21.77 -10.03 0.81
N ALA A 345 20.73 -10.77 1.23
CA ALA A 345 20.66 -12.21 1.02
C ALA A 345 20.69 -12.59 -0.47
N GLU A 346 19.95 -11.85 -1.31
CA GLU A 346 19.94 -12.05 -2.77
C GLU A 346 21.34 -11.80 -3.39
N GLN A 347 22.03 -10.75 -2.95
CA GLN A 347 23.39 -10.43 -3.43
C GLN A 347 24.44 -11.46 -2.97
N LEU A 348 24.38 -11.90 -1.71
CA LEU A 348 25.27 -12.92 -1.18
C LEU A 348 25.11 -14.24 -1.93
N MET A 349 23.86 -14.63 -2.23
CA MET A 349 23.58 -15.83 -3.02
C MET A 349 24.21 -15.76 -4.42
N GLN A 350 24.04 -14.63 -5.11
CA GLN A 350 24.67 -14.42 -6.42
C GLN A 350 26.21 -14.51 -6.33
N ALA A 351 26.81 -13.95 -5.28
CA ALA A 351 28.25 -13.99 -5.06
C ALA A 351 28.75 -15.42 -4.77
N VAL A 352 28.05 -16.18 -3.92
CA VAL A 352 28.39 -17.57 -3.58
C VAL A 352 28.28 -18.46 -4.81
N LEU A 353 27.20 -18.34 -5.59
CA LEU A 353 27.06 -19.07 -6.85
C LEU A 353 28.22 -18.72 -7.79
N LYS A 354 28.52 -17.43 -8.00
CA LYS A 354 29.63 -17.02 -8.85
C LYS A 354 30.97 -17.62 -8.38
N ALA A 355 31.28 -17.53 -7.09
CA ALA A 355 32.53 -18.05 -6.51
C ALA A 355 32.66 -19.58 -6.63
N ALA A 356 31.57 -20.32 -6.42
CA ALA A 356 31.54 -21.78 -6.54
C ALA A 356 31.88 -22.25 -7.96
N PHE A 357 31.59 -21.43 -8.98
CA PHE A 357 31.88 -21.75 -10.38
C PHE A 357 33.16 -21.12 -10.92
N THR A 358 33.71 -20.06 -10.30
CA THR A 358 35.02 -19.52 -10.66
C THR A 358 36.18 -20.24 -9.97
N GLN A 359 35.99 -20.88 -8.81
CA GLN A 359 37.04 -21.74 -8.21
C GLN A 359 37.32 -23.01 -9.02
N ALA A 360 36.45 -23.37 -9.96
CA ALA A 360 36.71 -24.41 -10.95
C ALA A 360 37.59 -23.92 -12.13
N GLU A 361 38.00 -22.64 -12.15
CA GLU A 361 38.80 -22.03 -13.21
C GLU A 361 40.32 -22.01 -12.92
N GLN A 362 40.80 -22.57 -11.81
CA GLN A 362 42.25 -22.70 -11.60
C GLN A 362 42.75 -24.06 -12.12
N PRO A 363 43.47 -24.09 -13.26
CA PRO A 363 44.15 -25.30 -13.69
C PRO A 363 45.29 -25.60 -12.71
N ILE A 364 45.44 -26.88 -12.35
CA ILE A 364 46.70 -27.44 -11.84
C ILE A 364 47.70 -27.49 -12.99
#